data_AF-A0A533ZVQ5-F1
#
_entry.id   AF-A0A533ZVQ5-F1
#
_cell.length_a   1.000
_cell.length_b   1.000
_cell.length_c   1.000
_cell.angle_alpha   90.00
_cell.angle_beta   90.00
_cell.angle_gamma   90.00
#
_symmetry.space_group_name_H-M   'P 1'
#
loop_
_entity.id
_entity.type
_entity.pdbx_description
1 polymer ?
#
loop_
_entity_poly.entity_id
_entity_poly.type
_entity_poly.pdbx_seq_one_letter_code
_entity_poly.pdbx_strand_id
1 'polypeptide(L)'
;MGGRGGMGQRLEDRDVSISRRVFVKSGGLALFSVGLDPLFLARAVFTSYKPLPPHAGRPVLVCLFQRGAVDGLNMIVPHGDSLYYSERPRIAVPATDVMDLDGYFGLHPRLAALKPLWDSKTLAIVHAIGSPNATRSHFDAQDYMESGTPGVKATPDGWLNRYCQHDREHQDTPFRAVAFGPQLTRILAGTAPALAIDDLQAFGLRAPQPAARDRLTRAFEELYAGSSTGLLSSSSQEAFEAVQTLQRVDPTQYQPAAGADYPRGRLGKAMLEIAQLIKADVGLQVAFADVTGWDTHVNQGGGDGQLATRLAELGQALAAFSRDLGERMRDVVVLTMSEFGRTVREN
;
A
#
# COMPACT_ATOMS: atom_id res chain seq x y z
N MET A 1 -57.93 64.32 29.31
CA MET A 1 -58.94 64.11 28.27
C MET A 1 -58.25 63.55 27.04
N GLY A 2 -58.73 62.42 26.50
CA GLY A 2 -58.37 61.91 25.17
C GLY A 2 -57.25 60.86 25.14
N GLY A 3 -57.62 59.59 25.29
CA GLY A 3 -56.74 58.46 24.93
C GLY A 3 -56.89 58.05 23.47
N ARG A 4 -55.92 57.29 22.95
CA ARG A 4 -56.07 56.25 21.93
C ARG A 4 -54.80 55.40 21.87
N GLY A 5 -54.97 54.09 21.94
CA GLY A 5 -53.90 53.10 21.83
C GLY A 5 -53.41 52.91 20.39
N GLY A 6 -52.21 52.36 20.26
CA GLY A 6 -51.58 51.94 19.02
C GLY A 6 -50.57 50.83 19.32
N MET A 7 -50.73 49.73 18.59
CA MET A 7 -50.21 48.38 18.82
C MET A 7 -48.87 48.18 18.09
N GLY A 8 -47.94 47.43 18.70
CA GLY A 8 -47.01 46.49 18.04
C GLY A 8 -45.88 47.02 17.16
N GLN A 9 -44.63 46.74 17.55
CA GLN A 9 -43.80 45.69 16.93
C GLN A 9 -42.51 45.50 17.75
N ARG A 10 -42.35 44.30 18.32
CA ARG A 10 -41.06 43.81 18.84
C ARG A 10 -40.16 43.55 17.62
N LEU A 11 -38.98 44.15 17.61
CA LEU A 11 -37.90 43.70 16.73
C LEU A 11 -37.45 42.33 17.26
N GLU A 12 -37.77 41.26 16.53
CA GLU A 12 -37.15 39.96 16.72
C GLU A 12 -35.69 40.06 16.33
N ASP A 13 -34.80 39.95 17.31
CA ASP A 13 -33.38 39.72 17.09
C ASP A 13 -33.25 38.30 16.51
N ARG A 14 -33.11 38.19 15.19
CA ARG A 14 -32.84 36.92 14.53
C ARG A 14 -31.37 36.58 14.79
N ASP A 15 -31.14 35.74 15.78
CA ASP A 15 -29.89 35.00 15.93
C ASP A 15 -29.59 34.28 14.60
N VAL A 16 -28.67 34.82 13.81
CA VAL A 16 -28.14 34.14 12.63
C VAL A 16 -27.20 33.07 13.13
N SER A 17 -27.76 31.93 13.57
CA SER A 17 -26.96 30.76 13.87
C SER A 17 -26.43 30.19 12.55
N ILE A 18 -25.19 30.54 12.20
CA ILE A 18 -24.48 29.83 11.13
C ILE A 18 -24.29 28.41 11.62
N SER A 19 -25.08 27.47 11.06
CA SER A 19 -24.91 26.07 11.44
C SER A 19 -23.52 25.60 11.05
N ARG A 20 -22.87 24.82 11.93
CA ARG A 20 -21.54 24.24 11.69
C ARG A 20 -21.45 23.53 10.33
N ARG A 21 -22.58 22.99 9.84
CA ARG A 21 -22.71 22.31 8.54
C ARG A 21 -22.61 23.27 7.36
N VAL A 22 -23.07 24.52 7.50
CA VAL A 22 -22.95 25.57 6.46
C VAL A 22 -21.52 26.11 6.44
N PHE A 23 -20.90 26.35 7.60
CA PHE A 23 -19.49 26.77 7.66
C PHE A 23 -18.53 25.76 6.99
N VAL A 24 -18.73 24.46 7.23
CA VAL A 24 -17.92 23.40 6.60
C VAL A 24 -18.18 23.29 5.09
N LYS A 25 -19.45 23.38 4.65
CA LYS A 25 -19.79 23.34 3.22
C LYS A 25 -19.27 24.57 2.45
N SER A 26 -19.34 25.74 3.07
CA SER A 26 -18.98 27.00 2.42
C SER A 26 -17.49 27.33 2.53
N GLY A 27 -16.83 26.92 3.62
CA GLY A 27 -15.39 27.15 3.85
C GLY A 27 -14.47 26.24 3.04
N GLY A 28 -14.91 25.00 2.73
CA GLY A 28 -14.11 24.04 1.95
C GLY A 28 -13.81 24.48 0.52
N LEU A 29 -14.69 25.25 -0.11
CA LEU A 29 -14.52 25.73 -1.49
C LEU A 29 -13.52 26.90 -1.61
N ALA A 30 -13.34 27.70 -0.56
CA ALA A 30 -12.50 28.91 -0.62
C ALA A 30 -10.99 28.64 -0.42
N LEU A 31 -10.62 27.49 0.14
CA LEU A 31 -9.22 27.16 0.45
C LEU A 31 -8.47 26.54 -0.75
N PHE A 32 -9.17 25.85 -1.66
CA PHE A 32 -8.58 25.33 -2.89
C PHE A 32 -8.05 26.45 -3.81
N SER A 33 -8.63 27.65 -3.76
CA SER A 33 -8.23 28.80 -4.60
C SER A 33 -6.91 29.48 -4.18
N VAL A 34 -6.31 29.14 -3.03
CA VAL A 34 -5.11 29.82 -2.50
C VAL A 34 -3.87 28.90 -2.41
N GLY A 35 -3.97 27.64 -2.85
CA GLY A 35 -2.82 26.73 -2.91
C GLY A 35 -2.21 26.36 -1.55
N LEU A 36 -2.90 26.66 -0.45
CA LEU A 36 -2.56 26.19 0.89
C LEU A 36 -3.35 24.91 1.13
N ASP A 37 -2.66 23.77 1.16
CA ASP A 37 -3.25 22.45 1.39
C ASP A 37 -3.27 22.17 2.91
N PRO A 38 -4.36 22.48 3.64
CA PRO A 38 -4.30 22.48 5.08
C PRO A 38 -4.50 21.04 5.54
N LEU A 39 -3.41 20.35 5.85
CA LEU A 39 -3.40 18.96 6.33
C LEU A 39 -4.38 18.71 7.51
N PHE A 40 -4.77 19.77 8.25
CA PHE A 40 -5.79 19.68 9.30
C PHE A 40 -7.21 19.40 8.77
N LEU A 41 -7.56 19.86 7.58
CA LEU A 41 -8.85 19.57 6.94
C LEU A 41 -8.91 18.14 6.44
N ALA A 42 -7.82 17.63 5.85
CA ALA A 42 -7.71 16.21 5.51
C ALA A 42 -7.86 15.33 6.78
N ARG A 43 -7.16 15.67 7.87
CA ARG A 43 -7.31 14.99 9.18
C ARG A 43 -8.72 15.11 9.75
N ALA A 44 -9.38 16.26 9.61
CA ALA A 44 -10.77 16.45 10.04
C ALA A 44 -11.75 15.58 9.21
N VAL A 45 -11.51 15.44 7.91
CA VAL A 45 -12.28 14.55 7.03
C VAL A 45 -12.07 13.09 7.42
N PHE A 46 -10.83 12.64 7.63
CA PHE A 46 -10.53 11.28 8.09
C PHE A 46 -11.09 10.97 9.48
N THR A 47 -11.15 11.94 10.39
CA THR A 47 -11.75 11.76 11.73
C THR A 47 -13.28 11.80 11.73
N SER A 48 -13.89 12.40 10.70
CA SER A 48 -15.34 12.40 10.50
C SER A 48 -15.87 11.17 9.75
N TYR A 49 -14.98 10.27 9.30
CA TYR A 49 -15.39 8.94 8.85
C TYR A 49 -15.96 8.17 10.03
N LYS A 50 -17.24 7.83 9.95
CA LYS A 50 -17.85 6.87 10.86
C LYS A 50 -17.08 5.55 10.70
N PRO A 51 -16.46 4.99 11.75
CA PRO A 51 -15.83 3.69 11.65
C PRO A 51 -16.83 2.72 11.04
N LEU A 52 -16.40 1.95 10.04
CA LEU A 52 -17.20 0.82 9.59
C LEU A 52 -17.51 -0.04 10.83
N PRO A 53 -18.72 -0.64 10.94
CA PRO A 53 -19.01 -1.56 12.03
C PRO A 53 -17.87 -2.58 12.12
N PRO A 54 -17.48 -3.02 13.35
CA PRO A 54 -16.37 -3.93 13.54
C PRO A 54 -16.49 -5.09 12.55
N HIS A 55 -15.53 -5.19 11.64
CA HIS A 55 -15.46 -6.36 10.78
C HIS A 55 -15.01 -7.52 11.66
N ALA A 56 -15.68 -8.67 11.57
CA ALA A 56 -15.31 -9.83 12.38
C ALA A 56 -13.94 -10.42 11.96
N GLY A 57 -13.47 -10.08 10.75
CA GLY A 57 -12.16 -10.48 10.22
C GLY A 57 -11.02 -9.54 10.64
N ARG A 58 -9.80 -10.06 10.58
CA ARG A 58 -8.55 -9.30 10.79
C ARG A 58 -8.12 -8.67 9.45
N PRO A 59 -8.26 -7.35 9.26
CA PRO A 59 -7.92 -6.73 7.99
C PRO A 59 -6.41 -6.81 7.72
N VAL A 60 -6.05 -7.11 6.48
CA VAL A 60 -4.65 -7.19 6.01
C VAL A 60 -4.39 -6.09 4.98
N LEU A 61 -3.35 -5.31 5.21
CA LEU A 61 -2.83 -4.35 4.24
C LEU A 61 -1.62 -4.95 3.52
N VAL A 62 -1.74 -5.15 2.21
CA VAL A 62 -0.63 -5.53 1.33
C VAL A 62 -0.15 -4.29 0.60
N CYS A 63 1.06 -3.85 0.87
CA CYS A 63 1.67 -2.67 0.28
C CYS A 63 2.72 -3.08 -0.76
N LEU A 64 2.49 -2.73 -2.03
CA LEU A 64 3.37 -3.02 -3.16
C LEU A 64 4.03 -1.73 -3.66
N PHE A 65 5.35 -1.63 -3.52
CA PHE A 65 6.12 -0.49 -4.01
C PHE A 65 6.76 -0.78 -5.38
N GLN A 66 6.26 -0.10 -6.41
CA GLN A 66 6.84 -0.08 -7.75
C GLN A 66 7.98 0.95 -7.81
N ARG A 67 9.21 0.50 -7.52
CA ARG A 67 10.40 1.37 -7.48
C ARG A 67 10.89 1.71 -8.89
N GLY A 68 10.95 3.00 -9.18
CA GLY A 68 11.46 3.52 -10.46
C GLY A 68 10.48 4.45 -11.17
N ALA A 69 9.56 5.09 -10.45
CA ALA A 69 8.67 6.11 -11.00
C ALA A 69 7.81 5.65 -12.18
N VAL A 70 6.82 4.81 -11.87
CA VAL A 70 5.86 4.28 -12.83
C VAL A 70 5.27 5.37 -13.72
N ASP A 71 5.22 5.08 -15.02
CA ASP A 71 4.46 5.89 -15.96
C ASP A 71 2.95 5.64 -15.81
N GLY A 72 2.34 6.34 -14.86
CA GLY A 72 0.92 6.20 -14.54
C GLY A 72 -0.01 6.50 -15.73
N LEU A 73 0.43 7.34 -16.69
CA LEU A 73 -0.34 7.68 -17.88
C LEU A 73 -0.29 6.59 -18.95
N ASN A 74 0.73 5.73 -18.97
CA ASN A 74 0.70 4.50 -19.77
C ASN A 74 0.10 3.33 -18.99
N MET A 75 0.11 3.36 -17.65
CA MET A 75 -0.56 2.34 -16.83
C MET A 75 -2.08 2.45 -16.97
N ILE A 76 -2.62 3.66 -16.78
CA ILE A 76 -4.03 4.00 -16.91
C ILE A 76 -4.14 5.14 -17.92
N VAL A 77 -4.47 4.77 -19.16
CA VAL A 77 -4.38 5.58 -20.36
C VAL A 77 -5.61 6.50 -20.47
N PRO A 78 -5.46 7.83 -20.46
CA PRO A 78 -6.55 8.76 -20.76
C PRO A 78 -6.78 8.82 -22.28
N HIS A 79 -7.27 7.73 -22.87
CA HIS A 79 -7.42 7.59 -24.33
C HIS A 79 -8.44 8.55 -24.95
N GLY A 80 -9.35 9.11 -24.14
CA GLY A 80 -10.24 10.19 -24.55
C GLY A 80 -9.58 11.57 -24.66
N ASP A 81 -8.32 11.72 -24.22
CA ASP A 81 -7.61 13.00 -24.20
C ASP A 81 -6.62 13.12 -25.38
N SER A 82 -6.87 14.06 -26.29
CA SER A 82 -5.96 14.31 -27.41
C SER A 82 -4.56 14.79 -26.97
N LEU A 83 -4.44 15.44 -25.80
CA LEU A 83 -3.15 15.92 -25.30
C LEU A 83 -2.22 14.77 -24.95
N TYR A 84 -2.76 13.63 -24.50
CA TYR A 84 -1.96 12.44 -24.23
C TYR A 84 -1.19 11.99 -25.48
N TYR A 85 -1.85 11.98 -26.64
CA TYR A 85 -1.23 11.58 -27.90
C TYR A 85 -0.27 12.63 -28.45
N SER A 86 -0.60 13.91 -28.35
CA SER A 86 0.27 14.98 -28.87
C SER A 86 1.55 15.16 -28.04
N GLU A 87 1.48 14.95 -26.71
CA GLU A 87 2.63 15.09 -25.81
C GLU A 87 3.50 13.82 -25.75
N ARG A 88 3.01 12.68 -26.27
CA ARG A 88 3.66 11.37 -26.16
C ARG A 88 3.71 10.61 -27.50
N PRO A 89 4.18 11.25 -28.60
CA PRO A 89 4.05 10.70 -29.95
C PRO A 89 4.75 9.35 -30.17
N ARG A 90 5.76 9.00 -29.36
CA ARG A 90 6.51 7.74 -29.50
C ARG A 90 6.07 6.64 -28.52
N ILE A 91 5.49 7.04 -27.38
CA ILE A 91 5.20 6.11 -26.26
C ILE A 91 3.71 5.99 -25.93
N ALA A 92 2.83 6.76 -26.59
CA ALA A 92 1.39 6.64 -26.37
C ALA A 92 0.87 5.24 -26.74
N VAL A 93 -0.07 4.74 -25.94
CA VAL A 93 -0.82 3.52 -26.26
C VAL A 93 -1.99 3.89 -27.19
N PRO A 94 -2.11 3.28 -28.38
CA PRO A 94 -3.20 3.55 -29.29
C PRO A 94 -4.57 3.35 -28.62
N ALA A 95 -5.53 4.24 -28.88
CA ALA A 95 -6.88 4.14 -28.32
C ALA A 95 -7.60 2.82 -28.68
N THR A 96 -7.21 2.19 -29.78
CA THR A 96 -7.74 0.88 -30.21
C THR A 96 -7.26 -0.29 -29.35
N ASP A 97 -6.16 -0.11 -28.61
CA ASP A 97 -5.46 -1.17 -27.89
C ASP A 97 -5.75 -1.10 -26.38
N VAL A 98 -6.28 0.02 -25.89
CA VAL A 98 -6.61 0.21 -24.48
C VAL A 98 -7.80 -0.65 -24.07
N MET A 99 -7.76 -1.18 -22.84
CA MET A 99 -8.91 -1.84 -22.26
C MET A 99 -9.79 -0.77 -21.60
N ASP A 100 -10.78 -0.28 -22.35
CA ASP A 100 -11.64 0.81 -21.92
C ASP A 100 -12.32 0.52 -20.56
N LEU A 101 -12.28 1.51 -19.67
CA LEU A 101 -12.84 1.44 -18.32
C LEU A 101 -14.16 2.21 -18.19
N ASP A 102 -14.24 3.37 -18.83
CA ASP A 102 -15.35 4.32 -18.67
C ASP A 102 -15.61 5.22 -19.89
N GLY A 103 -14.97 4.97 -21.03
CA GLY A 103 -15.06 5.78 -22.24
C GLY A 103 -14.07 6.94 -22.30
N TYR A 104 -13.29 7.18 -21.25
CA TYR A 104 -12.23 8.20 -21.23
C TYR A 104 -10.87 7.63 -20.79
N PHE A 105 -10.88 6.82 -19.74
CA PHE A 105 -9.72 6.09 -19.24
C PHE A 105 -9.77 4.62 -19.65
N GLY A 106 -8.60 4.02 -19.83
CA GLY A 106 -8.44 2.61 -20.16
C GLY A 106 -7.24 2.02 -19.44
N LEU A 107 -7.27 0.73 -19.13
CA LEU A 107 -6.05 0.04 -18.72
C LEU A 107 -5.13 -0.12 -19.92
N HIS A 108 -3.83 -0.08 -19.67
CA HIS A 108 -2.84 -0.60 -20.61
C HIS A 108 -3.25 -2.02 -21.07
N PRO A 109 -3.08 -2.42 -22.36
CA PRO A 109 -3.47 -3.75 -22.85
C PRO A 109 -2.89 -4.90 -22.02
N ARG A 110 -1.63 -4.76 -21.58
CA ARG A 110 -0.96 -5.75 -20.72
C ARG A 110 -1.51 -5.86 -19.30
N LEU A 111 -2.41 -4.98 -18.88
CA LEU A 111 -3.16 -5.06 -17.62
C LEU A 111 -4.56 -5.68 -17.79
N ALA A 112 -4.89 -6.27 -18.94
CA ALA A 112 -6.21 -6.87 -19.19
C ALA A 112 -6.67 -7.86 -18.10
N ALA A 113 -5.75 -8.53 -17.41
CA ALA A 113 -6.04 -9.43 -16.29
C ALA A 113 -6.76 -8.74 -15.11
N LEU A 114 -6.66 -7.41 -14.99
CA LEU A 114 -7.31 -6.61 -13.94
C LEU A 114 -8.71 -6.15 -14.32
N LYS A 115 -9.09 -6.22 -15.60
CA LYS A 115 -10.39 -5.76 -16.08
C LYS A 115 -11.57 -6.41 -15.34
N PRO A 116 -11.58 -7.73 -15.04
CA PRO A 116 -12.63 -8.32 -14.23
C PRO A 116 -12.76 -7.69 -12.83
N LEU A 117 -11.66 -7.31 -12.18
CA LEU A 117 -11.66 -6.68 -10.85
C LEU A 117 -12.24 -5.26 -10.91
N TRP A 118 -12.00 -4.54 -12.01
CA TRP A 118 -12.66 -3.25 -12.26
C TRP A 118 -14.16 -3.42 -12.47
N ASP A 119 -14.55 -4.38 -13.32
CA ASP A 119 -15.94 -4.64 -13.66
C ASP A 119 -16.75 -5.07 -12.42
N SER A 120 -16.13 -5.85 -11.51
CA SER A 120 -16.71 -6.25 -10.23
C SER A 120 -16.62 -5.19 -9.12
N LYS A 121 -16.06 -4.00 -9.40
CA LYS A 121 -15.89 -2.90 -8.43
C LYS A 121 -15.02 -3.25 -7.22
N THR A 122 -14.08 -4.18 -7.40
CA THR A 122 -13.08 -4.56 -6.37
C THR A 122 -11.69 -3.99 -6.65
N LEU A 123 -11.52 -3.29 -7.78
CA LEU A 123 -10.35 -2.47 -8.10
C LEU A 123 -10.78 -0.99 -8.15
N ALA A 124 -10.00 -0.14 -7.49
CA ALA A 124 -10.12 1.31 -7.59
C ALA A 124 -8.82 1.91 -8.11
N ILE A 125 -8.95 2.91 -8.98
CA ILE A 125 -7.83 3.69 -9.52
C ILE A 125 -8.01 5.12 -9.05
N VAL A 126 -6.96 5.69 -8.47
CA VAL A 126 -6.97 7.07 -7.99
C VAL A 126 -5.89 7.84 -8.75
N HIS A 127 -6.33 8.82 -9.54
CA HIS A 127 -5.46 9.68 -10.34
C HIS A 127 -5.14 10.98 -9.62
N ALA A 128 -4.16 11.72 -10.15
CA ALA A 128 -3.76 13.04 -9.68
C ALA A 128 -3.41 13.08 -8.19
N ILE A 129 -2.85 11.97 -7.68
CA ILE A 129 -2.28 11.86 -6.35
C ILE A 129 -0.76 11.73 -6.44
N GLY A 130 -0.05 12.24 -5.45
CA GLY A 130 1.40 12.18 -5.39
C GLY A 130 1.93 12.82 -4.12
N SER A 131 3.25 12.74 -3.94
CA SER A 131 3.93 13.41 -2.84
C SER A 131 3.82 14.93 -2.99
N PRO A 132 3.54 15.69 -1.91
CA PRO A 132 3.62 17.16 -1.94
C PRO A 132 5.06 17.68 -2.06
N ASN A 133 6.06 16.79 -1.92
CA ASN A 133 7.46 17.12 -2.10
C ASN A 133 7.86 16.95 -3.58
N ALA A 134 8.49 17.98 -4.16
CA ALA A 134 8.86 18.01 -5.57
C ALA A 134 10.26 17.44 -5.89
N THR A 135 10.85 16.64 -4.98
CA THR A 135 12.16 16.02 -5.24
C THR A 135 12.11 15.13 -6.49
N ARG A 136 13.18 15.18 -7.28
CA ARG A 136 13.40 14.30 -8.44
C ARG A 136 14.40 13.18 -8.13
N SER A 137 14.89 13.12 -6.89
CA SER A 137 15.78 12.05 -6.43
C SER A 137 14.93 10.83 -6.09
N HIS A 138 15.13 9.72 -6.80
CA HIS A 138 14.51 8.44 -6.47
C HIS A 138 14.77 8.04 -5.02
N PHE A 139 15.99 8.22 -4.53
CA PHE A 139 16.36 7.89 -3.15
C PHE A 139 15.52 8.69 -2.15
N ASP A 140 15.46 10.01 -2.30
CA ASP A 140 14.69 10.85 -1.38
C ASP A 140 13.19 10.58 -1.47
N ALA A 141 12.66 10.41 -2.69
CA ALA A 141 11.24 10.18 -2.89
C ALA A 141 10.79 8.82 -2.32
N GLN A 142 11.58 7.76 -2.55
CA GLN A 142 11.32 6.45 -1.96
C GLN A 142 11.37 6.52 -0.43
N ASP A 143 12.41 7.15 0.12
CA ASP A 143 12.55 7.37 1.55
C ASP A 143 11.34 8.08 2.16
N TYR A 144 10.81 9.11 1.49
CA TYR A 144 9.64 9.87 1.93
C TYR A 144 8.33 9.09 1.83
N MET A 145 8.17 8.26 0.80
CA MET A 145 7.00 7.38 0.68
C MET A 145 7.01 6.29 1.76
N GLU A 146 8.19 5.76 2.10
CA GLU A 146 8.36 4.74 3.14
C GLU A 146 8.29 5.32 4.56
N SER A 147 8.79 6.53 4.78
CA SER A 147 8.69 7.20 6.09
C SER A 147 7.32 7.84 6.32
N GLY A 148 6.59 8.19 5.27
CA GLY A 148 5.34 8.96 5.34
C GLY A 148 5.56 10.42 5.80
N THR A 149 6.77 10.96 5.63
CA THR A 149 7.13 12.33 6.05
C THR A 149 7.87 13.09 4.93
N PRO A 150 7.16 13.49 3.86
CA PRO A 150 7.79 14.16 2.72
C PRO A 150 8.62 15.38 3.09
N GLY A 151 9.88 15.41 2.67
CA GLY A 151 10.82 16.50 2.95
C GLY A 151 11.55 16.41 4.30
N VAL A 152 11.25 15.41 5.14
CA VAL A 152 11.88 15.24 6.46
C VAL A 152 12.79 14.02 6.46
N LYS A 153 14.06 14.22 6.10
CA LYS A 153 15.07 13.13 6.04
C LYS A 153 15.41 12.51 7.39
N ALA A 154 15.15 13.23 8.48
CA ALA A 154 15.52 12.81 9.83
C ALA A 154 14.52 11.80 10.45
N THR A 155 13.41 11.48 9.79
CA THR A 155 12.45 10.48 10.31
C THR A 155 13.10 9.10 10.32
N PRO A 156 13.28 8.48 11.51
CA PRO A 156 14.07 7.26 11.63
C PRO A 156 13.29 5.97 11.32
N ASP A 157 11.96 6.05 11.26
CA ASP A 157 11.07 4.90 11.16
C ASP A 157 10.08 5.01 9.98
N GLY A 158 9.56 3.85 9.59
CA GLY A 158 8.57 3.72 8.54
C GLY A 158 7.15 3.90 9.05
N TRP A 159 6.27 4.41 8.20
CA TRP A 159 4.90 4.68 8.62
C TRP A 159 4.10 3.40 8.92
N LEU A 160 4.40 2.28 8.26
CA LEU A 160 3.77 0.98 8.57
C LEU A 160 4.28 0.44 9.90
N ASN A 161 5.55 0.61 10.25
CA ASN A 161 6.03 0.25 11.59
C ASN A 161 5.34 1.08 12.68
N ARG A 162 5.22 2.41 12.48
CA ARG A 162 4.49 3.28 13.41
C ARG A 162 3.02 2.90 13.54
N TYR A 163 2.37 2.50 12.45
CA TYR A 163 1.02 1.94 12.50
C TYR A 163 0.97 0.72 13.42
N CYS A 164 1.90 -0.23 13.23
CA CYS A 164 1.98 -1.40 14.09
C CYS A 164 2.16 -0.98 15.55
N GLN A 165 3.01 -0.01 15.91
CA GLN A 165 3.22 0.46 17.30
C GLN A 165 1.95 0.94 18.03
N HIS A 166 0.95 1.48 17.33
CA HIS A 166 -0.22 2.11 17.96
C HIS A 166 -1.35 1.14 18.31
N ASP A 167 -1.33 -0.06 17.75
CA ASP A 167 -2.39 -1.03 17.93
C ASP A 167 -1.91 -2.14 18.88
N ARG A 168 -2.46 -2.13 20.11
CA ARG A 168 -2.13 -2.99 21.28
C ARG A 168 -2.23 -4.50 21.01
N GLU A 169 -2.67 -4.91 19.83
CA GLU A 169 -2.71 -6.29 19.33
C GLU A 169 -1.32 -6.91 19.04
N HIS A 170 -0.21 -6.27 19.44
CA HIS A 170 1.18 -6.74 19.21
C HIS A 170 1.52 -8.15 19.71
N GLN A 171 0.70 -8.77 20.53
CA GLN A 171 1.18 -9.81 21.45
C GLN A 171 1.08 -11.24 20.92
N ASP A 172 0.45 -11.48 19.76
CA ASP A 172 -0.01 -12.84 19.43
C ASP A 172 0.75 -13.53 18.27
N THR A 173 1.62 -12.82 17.52
CA THR A 173 2.35 -13.45 16.40
C THR A 173 3.57 -12.66 15.91
N PRO A 174 4.67 -13.34 15.51
CA PRO A 174 5.80 -12.70 14.85
C PRO A 174 5.51 -12.34 13.37
N PHE A 175 4.41 -12.83 12.79
CA PHE A 175 4.03 -12.56 11.39
C PHE A 175 3.15 -11.33 11.21
N ARG A 176 2.94 -10.52 12.25
CA ARG A 176 2.08 -9.33 12.15
C ARG A 176 2.48 -8.42 10.99
N ALA A 177 3.78 -8.14 10.85
CA ALA A 177 4.34 -7.30 9.82
C ALA A 177 5.49 -8.01 9.10
N VAL A 178 5.37 -8.20 7.78
CA VAL A 178 6.33 -8.96 6.98
C VAL A 178 6.74 -8.17 5.74
N ALA A 179 8.04 -7.93 5.60
CA ALA A 179 8.68 -7.52 4.35
C ALA A 179 9.08 -8.76 3.54
N PHE A 180 8.62 -8.84 2.30
CA PHE A 180 8.99 -9.90 1.36
C PHE A 180 10.21 -9.45 0.57
N GLY A 181 11.38 -9.86 1.04
CA GLY A 181 12.69 -9.47 0.53
C GLY A 181 13.83 -9.80 1.50
N PRO A 182 15.09 -9.61 1.09
CA PRO A 182 16.26 -10.02 1.85
C PRO A 182 16.56 -9.18 3.10
N GLN A 183 15.96 -8.00 3.22
CA GLN A 183 16.20 -7.05 4.30
C GLN A 183 14.91 -6.33 4.68
N LEU A 184 14.84 -5.84 5.91
CA LEU A 184 13.74 -5.01 6.37
C LEU A 184 13.83 -3.64 5.67
N THR A 185 12.79 -3.30 4.91
CA THR A 185 12.72 -2.01 4.22
C THR A 185 12.33 -0.89 5.18
N ARG A 186 12.62 0.36 4.80
CA ARG A 186 12.41 1.52 5.69
C ARG A 186 10.96 1.62 6.14
N ILE A 187 10.00 1.27 5.28
CA ILE A 187 8.57 1.35 5.60
C ILE A 187 8.17 0.51 6.83
N LEU A 188 8.92 -0.56 7.12
CA LEU A 188 8.74 -1.42 8.28
C LEU A 188 9.86 -1.28 9.33
N ALA A 189 10.82 -0.38 9.15
CA ALA A 189 11.83 -0.09 10.15
C ALA A 189 11.24 0.70 11.33
N GLY A 190 11.62 0.32 12.56
CA GLY A 190 11.17 0.96 13.79
C GLY A 190 11.15 -0.01 14.97
N THR A 191 10.45 0.33 16.04
CA THR A 191 10.44 -0.48 17.28
C THR A 191 9.41 -1.60 17.30
N ALA A 192 8.40 -1.58 16.43
CA ALA A 192 7.47 -2.70 16.32
C ALA A 192 8.18 -3.90 15.68
N PRO A 193 7.98 -5.13 16.20
CA PRO A 193 8.50 -6.34 15.58
C PRO A 193 8.04 -6.49 14.13
N ALA A 194 8.98 -6.79 13.23
CA ALA A 194 8.72 -7.04 11.83
C ALA A 194 9.73 -8.04 11.27
N LEU A 195 9.30 -8.90 10.36
CA LEU A 195 10.14 -9.91 9.73
C LEU A 195 10.51 -9.50 8.30
N ALA A 196 11.72 -9.87 7.88
CA ALA A 196 12.10 -9.87 6.48
C ALA A 196 12.25 -11.32 5.99
N ILE A 197 11.53 -11.68 4.95
CA ILE A 197 11.48 -13.03 4.39
C ILE A 197 11.75 -12.94 2.88
N ASP A 198 12.90 -13.43 2.44
CA ASP A 198 13.26 -13.50 1.01
C ASP A 198 12.64 -14.72 0.30
N ASP A 199 12.46 -15.80 1.06
CA ASP A 199 11.92 -17.05 0.59
C ASP A 199 11.25 -17.78 1.74
N LEU A 200 9.93 -17.88 1.69
CA LEU A 200 9.13 -18.44 2.77
C LEU A 200 9.36 -19.95 2.92
N GLN A 201 9.59 -20.66 1.82
CA GLN A 201 9.88 -22.09 1.82
C GLN A 201 11.25 -22.36 2.44
N ALA A 202 12.28 -21.61 2.02
CA ALA A 202 13.61 -21.73 2.57
C ALA A 202 13.69 -21.24 4.03
N PHE A 203 12.88 -20.26 4.42
CA PHE A 203 12.83 -19.77 5.80
C PHE A 203 12.33 -20.88 6.76
N GLY A 204 11.30 -21.64 6.36
CA GLY A 204 10.83 -22.80 7.13
C GLY A 204 11.85 -23.95 7.21
N LEU A 205 12.68 -24.13 6.16
CA LEU A 205 13.67 -25.21 6.04
C LEU A 205 15.06 -24.89 6.65
N ARG A 206 15.47 -23.62 6.69
CA ARG A 206 16.74 -23.15 7.29
C ARG A 206 16.81 -23.34 8.81
N ALA A 207 15.73 -23.81 9.41
CA ALA A 207 15.71 -24.48 10.70
C ALA A 207 16.84 -25.53 10.81
N PRO A 208 17.90 -25.30 11.62
CA PRO A 208 18.90 -26.33 11.85
C PRO A 208 18.23 -27.55 12.52
N GLN A 209 18.80 -28.74 12.34
CA GLN A 209 18.45 -29.93 13.12
C GLN A 209 18.38 -29.58 14.63
N PRO A 210 17.53 -30.23 15.43
CA PRO A 210 17.37 -29.94 16.87
C PRO A 210 18.71 -29.81 17.62
N ALA A 211 19.69 -30.67 17.32
CA ALA A 211 21.02 -30.65 17.93
C ALA A 211 21.93 -29.48 17.50
N ALA A 212 21.73 -28.94 16.30
CA ALA A 212 22.44 -27.76 15.81
C ALA A 212 21.81 -26.45 16.32
N ARG A 213 20.48 -26.46 16.60
CA ARG A 213 19.77 -25.38 17.29
C ARG A 213 20.31 -25.18 18.69
N ASP A 214 20.41 -26.24 19.49
CA ASP A 214 20.90 -26.13 20.87
C ASP A 214 22.36 -25.65 20.95
N ARG A 215 23.17 -25.88 19.91
CA ARG A 215 24.56 -25.39 19.86
C ARG A 215 24.63 -23.94 19.41
N LEU A 216 23.81 -23.51 18.45
CA LEU A 216 23.75 -22.10 18.04
C LEU A 216 23.13 -21.25 19.14
N THR A 217 22.02 -21.68 19.74
CA THR A 217 21.38 -21.00 20.88
C THR A 217 22.34 -20.91 22.07
N ARG A 218 23.02 -22.00 22.46
CA ARG A 218 24.02 -21.92 23.54
C ARG A 218 25.25 -21.08 23.20
N ALA A 219 25.74 -21.14 21.95
CA ALA A 219 26.86 -20.29 21.53
C ALA A 219 26.48 -18.80 21.49
N PHE A 220 25.22 -18.48 21.12
CA PHE A 220 24.66 -17.13 21.21
C PHE A 220 24.34 -16.73 22.67
N GLU A 221 23.93 -17.65 23.55
CA GLU A 221 23.73 -17.35 24.97
C GLU A 221 25.07 -17.13 25.70
N GLU A 222 26.11 -17.92 25.39
CA GLU A 222 27.46 -17.81 25.97
C GLU A 222 28.24 -16.58 25.49
N LEU A 223 28.10 -16.17 24.22
CA LEU A 223 28.72 -14.93 23.73
C LEU A 223 28.12 -13.66 24.37
N TYR A 224 26.86 -13.72 24.82
CA TYR A 224 26.05 -12.55 25.20
C TYR A 224 25.62 -12.52 26.68
N ALA A 225 25.90 -13.57 27.46
CA ALA A 225 25.86 -13.54 28.92
C ALA A 225 26.76 -12.43 29.54
N GLY A 226 27.62 -11.80 28.74
CA GLY A 226 28.41 -10.62 29.09
C GLY A 226 27.86 -9.25 28.65
N SER A 227 26.74 -9.17 27.90
CA SER A 227 26.21 -7.89 27.38
C SER A 227 24.74 -7.67 27.76
N SER A 228 24.53 -6.75 28.69
CA SER A 228 23.25 -6.37 29.30
C SER A 228 22.36 -5.51 28.39
N THR A 229 21.76 -6.09 27.32
CA THR A 229 20.65 -5.43 26.60
C THR A 229 19.54 -6.42 26.22
N GLY A 230 18.36 -6.27 26.83
CA GLY A 230 17.19 -7.18 26.67
C GLY A 230 16.47 -7.13 25.32
N LEU A 231 16.93 -6.30 24.37
CA LEU A 231 16.36 -6.19 23.01
C LEU A 231 16.74 -7.39 22.10
N LEU A 232 17.83 -8.11 22.41
CA LEU A 232 18.31 -9.25 21.62
C LEU A 232 17.69 -10.59 22.05
N SER A 233 17.22 -10.70 23.29
CA SER A 233 16.51 -11.88 23.79
C SER A 233 15.09 -11.99 23.22
N SER A 234 14.39 -10.87 23.03
CA SER A 234 13.06 -10.84 22.41
C SER A 234 13.12 -11.17 20.92
N SER A 235 14.08 -10.62 20.18
CA SER A 235 14.25 -10.92 18.75
C SER A 235 14.56 -12.40 18.48
N SER A 236 15.27 -13.06 19.39
CA SER A 236 15.58 -14.49 19.29
C SER A 236 14.35 -15.37 19.56
N GLN A 237 13.48 -14.97 20.49
CA GLN A 237 12.23 -15.66 20.79
C GLN A 237 11.22 -15.51 19.64
N GLU A 238 11.04 -14.30 19.10
CA GLU A 238 10.16 -14.03 17.96
C GLU A 238 10.59 -14.82 16.71
N ALA A 239 11.90 -14.87 16.43
CA ALA A 239 12.42 -15.68 15.32
C ALA A 239 12.14 -17.18 15.51
N PHE A 240 12.26 -17.69 16.74
CA PHE A 240 11.99 -19.09 17.04
C PHE A 240 10.50 -19.43 16.92
N GLU A 241 9.62 -18.56 17.41
CA GLU A 241 8.18 -18.68 17.24
C GLU A 241 7.78 -18.62 15.75
N ALA A 242 8.42 -17.76 14.97
CA ALA A 242 8.17 -17.65 13.53
C ALA A 242 8.48 -18.96 12.81
N VAL A 243 9.63 -19.57 13.14
CA VAL A 243 10.03 -20.87 12.60
C VAL A 243 9.04 -21.97 13.02
N GLN A 244 8.65 -22.04 14.29
CA GLN A 244 7.67 -23.05 14.74
C GLN A 244 6.33 -22.91 14.01
N THR A 245 5.86 -21.68 13.85
CA THR A 245 4.60 -21.40 13.15
C THR A 245 4.68 -21.86 11.70
N LEU A 246 5.77 -21.56 10.98
CA LEU A 246 5.94 -22.03 9.61
C LEU A 246 6.12 -23.54 9.48
N GLN A 247 6.72 -24.20 10.47
CA GLN A 247 6.78 -25.66 10.50
C GLN A 247 5.39 -26.30 10.64
N ARG A 248 4.47 -25.67 11.38
CA ARG A 248 3.09 -26.15 11.53
C ARG A 248 2.25 -25.87 10.29
N VAL A 249 2.44 -24.71 9.66
CA VAL A 249 1.74 -24.30 8.43
C VAL A 249 2.24 -25.09 7.21
N ASP A 250 3.50 -25.51 7.24
CA ASP A 250 4.24 -26.17 6.15
C ASP A 250 4.03 -25.48 4.79
N PRO A 251 4.77 -24.39 4.53
CA PRO A 251 4.55 -23.63 3.33
C PRO A 251 4.85 -24.38 2.02
N THR A 252 5.51 -25.54 2.09
CA THR A 252 5.84 -26.34 0.91
C THR A 252 4.64 -27.07 0.32
N GLN A 253 3.57 -27.26 1.11
CA GLN A 253 2.35 -27.97 0.67
C GLN A 253 1.29 -27.04 0.09
N TYR A 254 1.51 -25.72 0.13
CA TYR A 254 0.52 -24.76 -0.33
C TYR A 254 0.29 -24.85 -1.83
N GLN A 255 -0.98 -24.93 -2.21
CA GLN A 255 -1.42 -24.91 -3.60
C GLN A 255 -2.40 -23.74 -3.79
N PRO A 256 -2.17 -22.86 -4.78
CA PRO A 256 -3.10 -21.80 -5.11
C PRO A 256 -4.49 -22.37 -5.42
N ALA A 257 -5.53 -21.73 -4.89
CA ALA A 257 -6.91 -22.12 -5.09
C ALA A 257 -7.46 -21.60 -6.43
N ALA A 258 -8.59 -22.17 -6.84
CA ALA A 258 -9.40 -21.70 -7.98
C ALA A 258 -8.62 -21.55 -9.30
N GLY A 259 -7.53 -22.32 -9.50
CA GLY A 259 -6.69 -22.23 -10.70
C GLY A 259 -5.92 -20.91 -10.82
N ALA A 260 -5.61 -20.27 -9.69
CA ALA A 260 -4.69 -19.13 -9.67
C ALA A 260 -3.29 -19.57 -10.14
N ASP A 261 -2.76 -18.85 -11.13
CA ASP A 261 -1.43 -19.08 -11.70
C ASP A 261 -0.62 -17.79 -11.53
N TYR A 262 0.37 -17.84 -10.65
CA TYR A 262 1.21 -16.69 -10.35
C TYR A 262 2.35 -16.60 -11.38
N PRO A 263 2.62 -15.40 -11.93
CA PRO A 263 3.70 -15.25 -12.89
C PRO A 263 5.05 -15.61 -12.25
N ARG A 264 5.95 -16.16 -13.06
CA ARG A 264 7.32 -16.40 -12.61
C ARG A 264 8.02 -15.07 -12.40
N GLY A 265 8.70 -14.91 -11.28
CA GLY A 265 9.41 -13.68 -10.95
C GLY A 265 9.31 -13.36 -9.46
N ARG A 266 9.96 -12.28 -9.04
CA ARG A 266 9.96 -11.84 -7.64
C ARG A 266 8.58 -11.39 -7.21
N LEU A 267 7.85 -10.66 -8.06
CA LEU A 267 6.54 -10.14 -7.71
C LEU A 267 5.51 -11.28 -7.58
N GLY A 268 5.45 -12.19 -8.55
CA GLY A 268 4.55 -13.34 -8.46
C GLY A 268 4.84 -14.23 -7.26
N LYS A 269 6.12 -14.47 -6.95
CA LYS A 269 6.54 -15.20 -5.74
C LYS A 269 6.09 -14.49 -4.46
N ALA A 270 6.36 -13.20 -4.32
CA ALA A 270 5.96 -12.44 -3.13
C ALA A 270 4.43 -12.47 -2.93
N MET A 271 3.64 -12.27 -4.00
CA MET A 271 2.18 -12.33 -3.90
C MET A 271 1.67 -13.74 -3.54
N LEU A 272 2.33 -14.80 -4.03
CA LEU A 272 2.03 -16.18 -3.64
C LEU A 272 2.29 -16.41 -2.14
N GLU A 273 3.46 -16.00 -1.65
CA GLU A 273 3.85 -16.17 -0.24
C GLU A 273 2.99 -15.33 0.71
N ILE A 274 2.57 -14.12 0.28
CA ILE A 274 1.60 -13.31 1.00
C ILE A 274 0.25 -14.04 1.10
N ALA A 275 -0.28 -14.56 -0.02
CA ALA A 275 -1.56 -15.28 -0.01
C ALA A 275 -1.51 -16.51 0.90
N GLN A 276 -0.37 -17.19 0.89
CA GLN A 276 -0.08 -18.31 1.76
C GLN A 276 -0.12 -17.93 3.25
N LEU A 277 0.54 -16.85 3.66
CA LEU A 277 0.47 -16.40 5.06
C LEU A 277 -0.94 -15.98 5.47
N ILE A 278 -1.68 -15.31 4.58
CA ILE A 278 -3.07 -14.91 4.83
C ILE A 278 -3.96 -16.13 5.02
N LYS A 279 -3.85 -17.14 4.15
CA LYS A 279 -4.67 -18.37 4.22
C LYS A 279 -4.27 -19.31 5.35
N ALA A 280 -3.01 -19.24 5.79
CA ALA A 280 -2.52 -19.93 6.96
C ALA A 280 -2.99 -19.31 8.29
N ASP A 281 -3.59 -18.11 8.25
CA ASP A 281 -4.12 -17.39 9.41
C ASP A 281 -3.08 -17.20 10.53
N VAL A 282 -1.84 -16.92 10.15
CA VAL A 282 -0.73 -16.67 11.11
C VAL A 282 -0.79 -15.29 11.76
N GLY A 283 -1.89 -14.56 11.58
CA GLY A 283 -2.11 -13.20 12.11
C GLY A 283 -1.36 -12.09 11.36
N LEU A 284 -1.12 -12.27 10.05
CA LEU A 284 -0.59 -11.22 9.19
C LEU A 284 -1.55 -10.02 9.16
N GLN A 285 -1.04 -8.82 9.43
CA GLN A 285 -1.79 -7.55 9.30
C GLN A 285 -1.19 -6.64 8.24
N VAL A 286 0.14 -6.66 8.09
CA VAL A 286 0.85 -5.83 7.13
C VAL A 286 1.83 -6.70 6.34
N ALA A 287 1.68 -6.71 5.03
CA ALA A 287 2.67 -7.24 4.11
C ALA A 287 3.25 -6.10 3.28
N PHE A 288 4.56 -6.09 3.09
CA PHE A 288 5.24 -5.19 2.17
C PHE A 288 6.05 -5.99 1.17
N ALA A 289 5.94 -5.65 -0.11
CA ALA A 289 6.85 -6.11 -1.14
C ALA A 289 7.20 -4.95 -2.07
N ASP A 290 8.38 -4.99 -2.66
CA ASP A 290 8.78 -4.04 -3.69
C ASP A 290 9.22 -4.75 -4.96
N VAL A 291 9.11 -4.02 -6.07
CA VAL A 291 9.51 -4.49 -7.38
C VAL A 291 10.20 -3.36 -8.11
N THR A 292 11.36 -3.66 -8.69
CA THR A 292 12.19 -2.70 -9.44
C THR A 292 11.99 -2.84 -10.95
N GLY A 293 12.60 -1.94 -11.71
CA GLY A 293 12.56 -1.98 -13.18
C GLY A 293 11.41 -1.18 -13.79
N TRP A 294 10.83 -0.25 -13.03
CA TRP A 294 9.82 0.69 -13.50
C TRP A 294 10.42 1.95 -14.15
N ASP A 295 11.69 2.23 -13.86
CA ASP A 295 12.44 3.32 -14.47
C ASP A 295 12.81 2.97 -15.92
N THR A 296 11.88 3.28 -16.82
CA THR A 296 11.94 2.92 -18.24
C THR A 296 12.28 4.14 -19.10
N HIS A 297 13.32 4.89 -18.75
CA HIS A 297 13.75 6.06 -19.53
C HIS A 297 14.16 5.74 -20.97
N VAL A 298 14.57 4.50 -21.25
CA VAL A 298 14.98 4.03 -22.57
C VAL A 298 14.13 2.83 -22.97
N ASN A 299 13.67 2.79 -24.23
CA ASN A 299 12.88 1.70 -24.78
C ASN A 299 11.64 1.34 -23.93
N GLN A 300 10.97 2.35 -23.36
CA GLN A 300 9.71 2.15 -22.62
C GLN A 300 8.68 1.39 -23.47
N GLY A 301 8.54 1.86 -24.71
CA GLY A 301 7.51 1.45 -25.65
C GLY A 301 6.14 2.09 -25.38
N GLY A 302 5.14 1.59 -26.09
CA GLY A 302 3.72 1.92 -25.92
C GLY A 302 2.98 0.71 -25.38
N GLY A 303 2.10 0.09 -26.18
CA GLY A 303 1.41 -1.15 -25.82
C GLY A 303 2.32 -2.38 -25.57
N ASP A 304 3.57 -2.30 -26.01
CA ASP A 304 4.65 -3.27 -25.83
C ASP A 304 5.91 -2.60 -25.29
N GLY A 305 6.93 -3.39 -24.92
CA GLY A 305 8.21 -2.88 -24.40
C GLY A 305 8.45 -3.19 -22.94
N GLN A 306 9.40 -2.47 -22.32
CA GLN A 306 9.82 -2.74 -20.95
C GLN A 306 8.70 -2.49 -19.94
N LEU A 307 8.00 -1.35 -20.08
CA LEU A 307 6.88 -1.02 -19.21
C LEU A 307 5.74 -2.04 -19.38
N ALA A 308 5.39 -2.35 -20.63
CA ALA A 308 4.36 -3.34 -20.94
C ALA A 308 4.65 -4.71 -20.31
N THR A 309 5.92 -5.15 -20.29
CA THR A 309 6.35 -6.40 -19.63
C THR A 309 6.14 -6.35 -18.11
N ARG A 310 6.49 -5.23 -17.47
CA ARG A 310 6.27 -5.04 -16.01
C ARG A 310 4.79 -4.95 -15.66
N LEU A 311 4.01 -4.27 -16.50
CA LEU A 311 2.57 -4.20 -16.34
C LEU A 311 1.91 -5.57 -16.51
N ALA A 312 2.39 -6.42 -17.42
CA ALA A 312 1.93 -7.80 -17.54
C ALA A 312 2.19 -8.59 -16.25
N GLU A 313 3.41 -8.54 -15.71
CA GLU A 313 3.78 -9.22 -14.45
C GLU A 313 2.91 -8.73 -13.29
N LEU A 314 2.73 -7.42 -13.14
CA LEU A 314 1.88 -6.82 -12.09
C LEU A 314 0.41 -7.24 -12.23
N GLY A 315 -0.16 -7.09 -13.42
CA GLY A 315 -1.57 -7.42 -13.67
C GLY A 315 -1.86 -8.90 -13.42
N GLN A 316 -0.97 -9.78 -13.87
CA GLN A 316 -1.10 -11.23 -13.66
C GLN A 316 -0.94 -11.60 -12.18
N ALA A 317 0.05 -11.04 -11.47
CA ALA A 317 0.27 -11.34 -10.06
C ALA A 317 -0.91 -10.89 -9.18
N LEU A 318 -1.46 -9.70 -9.41
CA LEU A 318 -2.63 -9.19 -8.67
C LEU A 318 -3.91 -9.98 -8.98
N ALA A 319 -4.12 -10.34 -10.25
CA ALA A 319 -5.27 -11.15 -10.64
C ALA A 319 -5.20 -12.57 -10.06
N ALA A 320 -4.01 -13.18 -10.06
CA ALA A 320 -3.76 -14.48 -9.42
C ALA A 320 -3.98 -14.40 -7.90
N PHE A 321 -3.46 -13.35 -7.26
CA PHE A 321 -3.64 -13.11 -5.83
C PHE A 321 -5.11 -13.00 -5.42
N SER A 322 -5.88 -12.17 -6.15
CA SER A 322 -7.31 -12.02 -5.88
C SER A 322 -8.07 -13.33 -6.08
N ARG A 323 -7.72 -14.10 -7.12
CA ARG A 323 -8.33 -15.42 -7.40
C ARG A 323 -8.01 -16.45 -6.32
N ASP A 324 -6.76 -16.50 -5.88
CA ASP A 324 -6.28 -17.47 -4.88
C ASP A 324 -6.92 -17.24 -3.50
N LEU A 325 -7.06 -15.97 -3.11
CA LEU A 325 -7.68 -15.59 -1.83
C LEU A 325 -9.21 -15.76 -1.85
N GLY A 326 -9.87 -15.60 -3.00
CA GLY A 326 -11.32 -15.76 -3.12
C GLY A 326 -12.06 -14.88 -2.11
N GLU A 327 -12.91 -15.48 -1.27
CA GLU A 327 -13.69 -14.74 -0.26
C GLU A 327 -12.82 -13.99 0.75
N ARG A 328 -11.58 -14.46 1.02
CA ARG A 328 -10.65 -13.78 1.93
C ARG A 328 -10.24 -12.39 1.44
N MET A 329 -10.39 -12.07 0.15
CA MET A 329 -10.14 -10.71 -0.34
C MET A 329 -11.02 -9.65 0.33
N ARG A 330 -12.15 -10.02 0.96
CA ARG A 330 -12.98 -9.07 1.72
C ARG A 330 -12.24 -8.44 2.90
N ASP A 331 -11.24 -9.14 3.42
CA ASP A 331 -10.40 -8.71 4.53
C ASP A 331 -9.08 -8.08 4.07
N VAL A 332 -8.81 -8.02 2.76
CA VAL A 332 -7.48 -7.65 2.23
C VAL A 332 -7.58 -6.40 1.36
N VAL A 333 -6.77 -5.40 1.70
CA VAL A 333 -6.54 -4.22 0.85
C VAL A 333 -5.15 -4.32 0.24
N VAL A 334 -5.08 -4.28 -1.08
CA VAL A 334 -3.80 -4.16 -1.80
C VAL A 334 -3.60 -2.71 -2.23
N LEU A 335 -2.56 -2.06 -1.71
CA LEU A 335 -2.12 -0.73 -2.10
C LEU A 335 -0.89 -0.84 -3.00
N THR A 336 -1.01 -0.43 -4.25
CA THR A 336 0.14 -0.27 -5.15
C THR A 336 0.56 1.19 -5.19
N MET A 337 1.86 1.49 -5.04
CA MET A 337 2.39 2.84 -5.11
C MET A 337 3.72 2.91 -5.86
N SER A 338 4.13 4.12 -6.23
CA SER A 338 5.46 4.46 -6.76
C SER A 338 5.89 5.81 -6.19
N GLU A 339 7.17 6.15 -6.25
CA GLU A 339 7.72 7.32 -5.59
C GLU A 339 7.29 8.65 -6.23
N PHE A 340 7.06 8.63 -7.54
CA PHE A 340 6.47 9.69 -8.34
C PHE A 340 6.05 9.10 -9.70
N GLY A 341 5.40 9.91 -10.54
CA GLY A 341 5.08 9.52 -11.92
C GLY A 341 6.09 10.04 -12.94
N ARG A 342 5.86 9.76 -14.22
CA ARG A 342 6.55 10.42 -15.33
C ARG A 342 5.86 11.72 -15.74
N THR A 343 6.61 12.60 -16.39
CA THR A 343 6.08 13.82 -17.00
C THR A 343 5.07 13.51 -18.10
N VAL A 344 4.14 14.44 -18.35
CA VAL A 344 3.16 14.32 -19.44
C VAL A 344 3.89 14.24 -20.78
N ARG A 345 4.78 15.20 -21.04
CA ARG A 345 5.65 15.20 -22.21
C ARG A 345 6.66 14.07 -22.10
N GLU A 346 6.77 13.27 -23.15
CA GLU A 346 7.80 12.23 -23.23
C GLU A 346 9.22 12.83 -23.21
N ASN A 347 10.17 12.09 -22.63
CA ASN A 347 11.57 12.53 -22.49
C ASN A 347 12.39 12.35 -23.78
#